data_AF-A0A1C6SEI4-F1
#
_entry.id   AF-A0A1C6SEI4-F1
#
_cell.length_a   1.000
_cell.length_b   1.000
_cell.length_c   1.000
_cell.angle_alpha   90.00
_cell.angle_beta   90.00
_cell.angle_gamma   90.00
#
_symmetry.space_group_name_H-M   'P 1'
#
loop_
_entity.id
_entity.type
_entity.pdbx_description
1 polymer ?
#
loop_
_entity_poly.entity_id
_entity_poly.type
_entity_poly.pdbx_seq_one_letter_code
_entity_poly.pdbx_strand_id
1 'polypeptide(L)'
;MTPRELLGEGTLLRTDPAGDVPDTGTYGLFLDDTRHLSHWELTVDGTRPRLLTGDGDELVLTPWTRRGADPSCTVFRRQTVRYGRLTERDRLGWLVYRTDGAGLVHQCWKDSARGICFRSGEPAGGRLAVAEVQAYAYAALRGTAGIARRVWGDHAYADRLDRTATDLRARFVREFWLDRDDFVALALTEDGRQVDALASNAGHVLWTGLLDDDRATRVGRRLAGPDFFSGWGIRTVAAGQPAYHPVSYHTGGVWPHDTAIVVAGLARHGLHAEAETIARGLLAAAAHQRYRLPEVFAGFGRDEHPVPVPYPHSCSIQAWAAAAPLLLRRTLHTTQPEDPTPTA
;
A
#
# COMPACT_ATOMS: atom_id res chain seq x y z
N MET A 1 -9.43 20.23 -33.58
CA MET A 1 -9.89 19.15 -32.67
C MET A 1 -11.27 19.54 -32.17
N THR A 2 -12.19 18.59 -32.08
CA THR A 2 -13.59 18.86 -31.69
C THR A 2 -13.66 19.18 -30.19
N PRO A 3 -14.32 20.26 -29.77
CA PRO A 3 -14.59 20.54 -28.36
C PRO A 3 -15.36 19.40 -27.70
N ARG A 4 -15.17 19.22 -26.40
CA ARG A 4 -15.95 18.31 -25.57
C ARG A 4 -16.98 19.09 -24.78
N GLU A 5 -18.22 18.61 -24.76
CA GLU A 5 -19.34 19.28 -24.11
C GLU A 5 -20.00 18.34 -23.11
N LEU A 6 -20.21 18.84 -21.89
CA LEU A 6 -21.00 18.17 -20.86
C LEU A 6 -22.17 19.05 -20.47
N LEU A 7 -23.35 18.44 -20.36
CA LEU A 7 -24.60 19.11 -20.05
C LEU A 7 -25.20 18.52 -18.78
N GLY A 8 -25.69 19.37 -17.88
CA GLY A 8 -26.39 18.96 -16.67
C GLY A 8 -27.16 20.10 -16.04
N GLU A 9 -28.48 19.95 -15.91
CA GLU A 9 -29.36 20.91 -15.20
C GLU A 9 -29.10 22.38 -15.59
N GLY A 10 -29.26 22.74 -16.86
CA GLY A 10 -29.06 24.13 -17.34
C GLY A 10 -27.60 24.61 -17.34
N THR A 11 -26.65 23.75 -16.99
CA THR A 11 -25.22 24.04 -16.98
C THR A 11 -24.52 23.33 -18.14
N LEU A 12 -23.75 24.08 -18.93
CA LEU A 12 -22.90 23.57 -20.01
C LEU A 12 -21.44 23.76 -19.60
N LEU A 13 -20.66 22.69 -19.62
CA LEU A 13 -19.21 22.78 -19.64
C LEU A 13 -18.73 22.49 -21.07
N ARG A 14 -18.03 23.44 -21.67
CA ARG A 14 -17.34 23.29 -22.94
C ARG A 14 -15.82 23.32 -22.73
N THR A 15 -15.16 22.21 -22.99
CA THR A 15 -13.71 22.04 -22.85
C THR A 15 -13.08 21.69 -24.19
N ASP A 16 -11.76 21.71 -24.26
CA ASP A 16 -11.05 20.99 -25.30
C ASP A 16 -11.08 19.46 -25.04
N PRO A 17 -10.55 18.62 -25.94
CA PRO A 17 -10.62 17.16 -25.79
C PRO A 17 -10.02 16.62 -24.49
N ALA A 18 -9.03 17.31 -23.92
CA ALA A 18 -8.36 16.86 -22.70
C ALA A 18 -9.11 17.28 -21.43
N GLY A 19 -10.23 18.00 -21.56
CA GLY A 19 -11.04 18.47 -20.44
C GLY A 19 -10.66 19.86 -19.93
N ASP A 20 -9.75 20.59 -20.60
CA ASP A 20 -9.35 21.93 -20.15
C ASP A 20 -10.21 23.02 -20.78
N VAL A 21 -10.33 24.14 -20.09
CA VAL A 21 -10.94 25.39 -20.57
C VAL A 21 -9.79 26.35 -20.90
N PRO A 22 -9.32 26.40 -22.16
CA PRO A 22 -8.32 27.38 -22.57
C PRO A 22 -8.94 28.77 -22.72
N ASP A 23 -8.11 29.80 -22.55
CA ASP A 23 -8.52 31.21 -22.62
C ASP A 23 -8.72 31.70 -24.06
N THR A 24 -9.66 31.10 -24.79
CA THR A 24 -9.92 31.40 -26.21
C THR A 24 -11.38 31.77 -26.48
N GLY A 25 -12.08 32.29 -25.46
CA GLY A 25 -13.44 32.85 -25.56
C GLY A 25 -14.60 31.86 -25.75
N THR A 26 -14.36 30.69 -26.35
CA THR A 26 -15.42 29.72 -26.73
C THR A 26 -15.60 28.55 -25.76
N TYR A 27 -14.69 28.35 -24.82
CA TYR A 27 -14.76 27.29 -23.80
C TYR A 27 -15.39 27.81 -22.51
N GLY A 28 -15.63 26.98 -21.51
CA GLY A 28 -16.00 27.45 -20.18
C GLY A 28 -17.17 26.72 -19.56
N LEU A 29 -17.46 27.11 -18.32
CA LEU A 29 -18.67 26.70 -17.62
C LEU A 29 -19.72 27.80 -17.80
N PHE A 30 -20.85 27.45 -18.36
CA PHE A 30 -21.98 28.33 -18.62
C PHE A 30 -23.18 27.87 -17.81
N LEU A 31 -23.88 28.81 -17.17
CA LEU A 31 -25.17 28.60 -16.52
C LEU A 31 -26.09 29.71 -17.02
N ASP A 32 -27.26 29.35 -17.51
CA ASP A 32 -28.27 30.32 -18.01
C ASP A 32 -27.65 31.38 -18.94
N ASP A 33 -26.92 30.93 -19.97
CA ASP A 33 -26.20 31.73 -20.98
C ASP A 33 -25.11 32.69 -20.45
N THR A 34 -24.75 32.58 -19.16
CA THR A 34 -23.68 33.34 -18.54
C THR A 34 -22.44 32.48 -18.34
N ARG A 35 -21.26 32.97 -18.77
CA ARG A 35 -19.97 32.28 -18.57
C ARG A 35 -19.45 32.55 -17.16
N HIS A 36 -19.33 31.50 -16.36
CA HIS A 36 -18.84 31.55 -14.97
C HIS A 36 -17.40 31.08 -14.81
N LEU A 37 -16.87 30.30 -15.74
CA LEU A 37 -15.48 29.84 -15.75
C LEU A 37 -14.88 30.07 -17.14
N SER A 38 -13.88 30.94 -17.24
CA SER A 38 -13.22 31.28 -18.50
C SER A 38 -11.88 30.58 -18.71
N HIS A 39 -11.30 30.02 -17.65
CA HIS A 39 -10.04 29.29 -17.69
C HIS A 39 -9.97 28.19 -16.61
N TRP A 40 -9.52 27.00 -17.01
CA TRP A 40 -9.30 25.86 -16.12
C TRP A 40 -8.35 24.88 -16.81
N GLU A 41 -7.22 24.59 -16.18
CA GLU A 41 -6.19 23.74 -16.78
C GLU A 41 -5.63 22.77 -15.74
N LEU A 42 -5.58 21.48 -16.11
CA LEU A 42 -4.88 20.46 -15.35
C LEU A 42 -3.41 20.39 -15.79
N THR A 43 -2.49 20.45 -14.84
CA THR A 43 -1.05 20.24 -15.07
C THR A 43 -0.50 19.15 -14.17
N VAL A 44 0.49 18.40 -14.67
CA VAL A 44 1.31 17.47 -13.88
C VAL A 44 2.75 17.94 -14.00
N ASP A 45 3.40 18.22 -12.87
CA ASP A 45 4.76 18.77 -12.81
C ASP A 45 4.94 20.03 -13.69
N GLY A 46 3.93 20.90 -13.69
CA GLY A 46 3.93 22.15 -14.48
C GLY A 46 3.73 21.96 -15.98
N THR A 47 3.46 20.72 -16.45
CA THR A 47 3.23 20.42 -17.85
C THR A 47 1.81 19.91 -18.07
N ARG A 48 1.19 20.36 -19.15
CA ARG A 48 -0.14 19.92 -19.56
C ARG A 48 -0.12 18.45 -20.01
N PRO A 49 -0.89 17.54 -19.39
CA PRO A 49 -0.91 16.14 -19.77
C PRO A 49 -1.64 15.95 -21.11
N ARG A 50 -1.17 14.99 -21.90
CA ARG A 50 -1.71 14.63 -23.20
C ARG A 50 -2.85 13.62 -23.06
N LEU A 51 -3.95 13.84 -23.78
CA LEU A 51 -5.04 12.87 -23.91
C LEU A 51 -4.58 11.61 -24.65
N LEU A 52 -4.82 10.46 -24.04
CA LEU A 52 -4.62 9.14 -24.63
C LEU A 52 -5.94 8.59 -25.19
N THR A 53 -6.99 8.60 -24.36
CA THR A 53 -8.33 8.16 -24.73
C THR A 53 -9.37 8.84 -23.82
N GLY A 54 -10.63 8.86 -24.26
CA GLY A 54 -11.74 9.41 -23.48
C GLY A 54 -13.07 8.89 -23.99
N ASP A 55 -14.01 8.72 -23.06
CA ASP A 55 -15.41 8.38 -23.34
C ASP A 55 -16.31 9.20 -22.41
N GLY A 56 -17.19 10.01 -23.00
CA GLY A 56 -18.12 10.88 -22.26
C GLY A 56 -17.45 11.72 -21.16
N ASP A 57 -17.76 11.38 -19.90
CA ASP A 57 -17.29 12.10 -18.72
C ASP A 57 -15.90 11.68 -18.21
N GLU A 58 -15.32 10.59 -18.74
CA GLU A 58 -14.05 9.99 -18.30
C GLU A 58 -12.92 10.12 -19.34
N LEU A 59 -11.74 10.51 -18.89
CA LEU A 59 -10.56 10.78 -19.71
C LEU A 59 -9.33 10.09 -19.11
N VAL A 60 -8.49 9.52 -19.98
CA VAL A 60 -7.17 8.98 -19.61
C VAL A 60 -6.10 9.88 -20.24
N LEU A 61 -5.29 10.49 -19.39
CA LEU A 61 -4.24 11.43 -19.77
C LEU A 61 -2.89 10.92 -19.29
N THR A 62 -1.83 11.35 -19.96
CA THR A 62 -0.44 11.09 -19.55
C THR A 62 0.35 12.38 -19.51
N PRO A 63 1.21 12.61 -18.50
CA PRO A 63 2.23 13.64 -18.56
C PRO A 63 3.07 13.47 -19.83
N TRP A 64 3.66 14.57 -20.30
CA TRP A 64 4.59 14.52 -21.41
C TRP A 64 5.82 13.68 -21.05
N THR A 65 6.28 12.85 -21.98
CA THR A 65 7.53 12.11 -21.85
C THR A 65 8.35 12.18 -23.13
N ARG A 66 9.67 11.99 -22.98
CA ARG A 66 10.56 11.78 -24.13
C ARG A 66 10.25 10.43 -24.79
N ARG A 67 10.52 10.31 -26.09
CA ARG A 67 10.41 9.03 -26.80
C ARG A 67 11.27 7.97 -26.10
N GLY A 68 10.65 6.83 -25.76
CA GLY A 68 11.29 5.73 -25.02
C GLY A 68 11.32 5.91 -23.50
N ALA A 69 10.80 7.03 -22.98
CA ALA A 69 10.63 7.26 -21.56
C ALA A 69 9.18 7.04 -21.13
N ASP A 70 9.08 6.53 -19.92
CA ASP A 70 7.86 6.13 -19.25
C ASP A 70 7.20 7.30 -18.51
N PRO A 71 5.88 7.44 -18.54
CA PRO A 71 5.21 8.50 -17.79
C PRO A 71 5.31 8.28 -16.28
N SER A 72 5.43 9.39 -15.55
CA SER A 72 5.51 9.42 -14.08
C SER A 72 4.21 8.94 -13.43
N CYS A 73 3.08 9.19 -14.07
CA CYS A 73 1.78 8.67 -13.67
C CYS A 73 0.82 8.59 -14.87
N THR A 74 -0.26 7.83 -14.70
CA THR A 74 -1.46 7.96 -15.53
C THR A 74 -2.47 8.81 -14.78
N VAL A 75 -3.09 9.78 -15.46
CA VAL A 75 -4.14 10.59 -14.86
C VAL A 75 -5.48 10.14 -15.40
N PHE A 76 -6.35 9.69 -14.50
CA PHE A 76 -7.74 9.40 -14.81
C PHE A 76 -8.57 10.59 -14.36
N ARG A 77 -9.03 11.38 -15.33
CA ARG A 77 -9.79 12.60 -15.11
C ARG A 77 -11.26 12.33 -15.41
N ARG A 78 -12.14 12.62 -14.45
CA ARG A 78 -13.58 12.58 -14.64
C ARG A 78 -14.19 13.94 -14.35
N GLN A 79 -14.92 14.50 -15.31
CA GLN A 79 -15.58 15.80 -15.16
C GLN A 79 -17.08 15.62 -15.29
N THR A 80 -17.83 16.16 -14.34
CA THR A 80 -19.30 16.13 -14.35
C THR A 80 -19.84 17.53 -14.08
N VAL A 81 -21.01 17.82 -14.62
CA VAL A 81 -21.73 19.08 -14.38
C VAL A 81 -23.10 18.82 -13.76
N ARG A 82 -23.49 19.68 -12.83
CA ARG A 82 -24.84 19.83 -12.26
C ARG A 82 -25.16 21.32 -12.16
N TYR A 83 -26.36 21.68 -11.72
CA TYR A 83 -26.81 23.08 -11.63
C TYR A 83 -25.75 23.99 -10.98
N GLY A 84 -25.09 24.83 -11.78
CA GLY A 84 -24.04 25.77 -11.37
C GLY A 84 -22.73 25.15 -10.87
N ARG A 85 -22.51 23.83 -11.04
CA ARG A 85 -21.40 23.11 -10.43
C ARG A 85 -20.65 22.24 -11.43
N LEU A 86 -19.37 22.55 -11.62
CA LEU A 86 -18.36 21.63 -12.17
C LEU A 86 -17.79 20.77 -11.02
N THR A 87 -17.76 19.45 -11.20
CA THR A 87 -17.02 18.53 -10.33
C THR A 87 -15.99 17.77 -11.14
N GLU A 88 -14.72 17.95 -10.79
CA GLU A 88 -13.60 17.19 -11.34
C GLU A 88 -13.12 16.18 -10.29
N ARG A 89 -12.93 14.93 -10.72
CA ARG A 89 -12.33 13.87 -9.93
C ARG A 89 -11.13 13.34 -10.67
N ASP A 90 -9.97 13.54 -10.07
CA ASP A 90 -8.73 12.97 -10.54
C ASP A 90 -8.41 11.75 -9.67
N ARG A 91 -8.33 10.57 -10.27
CA ARG A 91 -7.77 9.41 -9.58
C ARG A 91 -6.28 9.39 -9.87
N LEU A 92 -5.48 9.72 -8.85
CA LEU A 92 -4.08 9.28 -8.81
C LEU A 92 -4.08 7.75 -8.87
N GLY A 93 -3.32 7.17 -9.79
CA GLY A 93 -3.13 5.72 -9.90
C GLY A 93 -2.51 5.12 -8.62
N TRP A 94 -2.17 3.84 -8.69
CA TRP A 94 -1.34 3.23 -7.64
C TRP A 94 0.07 3.82 -7.66
N LEU A 95 0.74 3.87 -6.51
CA LEU A 95 2.18 4.13 -6.48
C LEU A 95 2.88 2.92 -7.10
N VAL A 96 3.49 3.13 -8.26
CA VAL A 96 4.16 2.08 -9.03
C VAL A 96 5.66 2.33 -9.14
N TYR A 97 6.43 1.25 -9.14
CA TYR A 97 7.82 1.27 -9.56
C TYR A 97 8.00 0.39 -10.80
N ARG A 98 9.13 0.57 -11.50
CA ARG A 98 9.51 -0.23 -12.66
C ARG A 98 10.55 -1.28 -12.28
N THR A 99 10.43 -2.48 -12.83
CA THR A 99 11.40 -3.56 -12.59
C THR A 99 12.59 -3.58 -13.55
N ASP A 100 12.59 -2.75 -14.58
CA ASP A 100 13.63 -2.66 -15.62
C ASP A 100 14.57 -1.45 -15.44
N GLY A 101 14.52 -0.80 -14.27
CA GLY A 101 15.44 0.26 -13.89
C GLY A 101 16.84 -0.24 -13.54
N ALA A 102 17.79 0.69 -13.41
CA ALA A 102 19.12 0.37 -12.89
C ALA A 102 19.07 0.09 -11.37
N GLY A 103 19.86 -0.87 -10.90
CA GLY A 103 19.95 -1.24 -9.48
C GLY A 103 19.06 -2.43 -9.11
N LEU A 104 18.43 -2.37 -7.95
CA LEU A 104 17.57 -3.44 -7.44
C LEU A 104 16.29 -3.56 -8.27
N VAL A 105 15.88 -4.79 -8.59
CA VAL A 105 14.70 -5.08 -9.42
C VAL A 105 13.41 -4.60 -8.74
N HIS A 106 13.32 -4.77 -7.42
CA HIS A 106 12.16 -4.34 -6.65
C HIS A 106 12.51 -3.16 -5.76
N GLN A 107 11.69 -2.11 -5.82
CA GLN A 107 11.86 -0.87 -5.06
C GLN A 107 10.94 -0.88 -3.84
N CYS A 108 11.02 -1.97 -3.08
CA CYS A 108 10.26 -2.22 -1.87
C CYS A 108 11.16 -2.96 -0.87
N TRP A 109 10.66 -3.28 0.32
CA TRP A 109 11.50 -3.94 1.32
C TRP A 109 11.92 -5.37 0.91
N LYS A 110 11.12 -6.05 0.06
CA LYS A 110 11.48 -7.31 -0.59
C LYS A 110 12.24 -7.08 -1.90
N ASP A 111 13.37 -6.40 -1.81
CA ASP A 111 14.11 -5.85 -2.95
C ASP A 111 14.84 -6.89 -3.84
N SER A 112 14.97 -8.14 -3.39
CA SER A 112 15.61 -9.21 -4.17
C SER A 112 14.84 -9.52 -5.46
N ALA A 113 15.54 -10.00 -6.49
CA ALA A 113 14.97 -10.23 -7.84
C ALA A 113 13.78 -11.21 -7.91
N ARG A 114 13.53 -11.99 -6.85
CA ARG A 114 12.38 -12.91 -6.74
C ARG A 114 11.44 -12.55 -5.59
N GLY A 115 11.67 -11.42 -4.92
CA GLY A 115 10.93 -11.02 -3.72
C GLY A 115 9.44 -10.79 -3.98
N ILE A 116 9.08 -10.32 -5.18
CA ILE A 116 7.71 -10.18 -5.63
C ILE A 116 7.46 -11.18 -6.77
N CYS A 117 6.68 -12.22 -6.47
CA CYS A 117 6.36 -13.30 -7.41
C CYS A 117 4.91 -13.76 -7.25
N PHE A 118 4.39 -14.39 -8.30
CA PHE A 118 3.11 -15.10 -8.25
C PHE A 118 3.23 -16.36 -7.38
N ARG A 119 2.09 -16.95 -6.99
CA ARG A 119 2.04 -18.20 -6.23
C ARG A 119 2.84 -19.34 -6.87
N SER A 120 2.89 -19.37 -8.21
CA SER A 120 3.68 -20.32 -9.00
C SER A 120 5.19 -20.19 -8.80
N GLY A 121 5.67 -19.08 -8.23
CA GLY A 121 7.09 -18.73 -8.13
C GLY A 121 7.62 -17.98 -9.36
N GLU A 122 6.77 -17.71 -10.36
CA GLU A 122 7.06 -16.81 -11.48
C GLU A 122 7.28 -15.37 -10.96
N PRO A 123 8.42 -14.73 -11.26
CA PRO A 123 8.66 -13.34 -10.86
C PRO A 123 7.62 -12.39 -11.48
N ALA A 124 7.14 -11.42 -10.71
CA ALA A 124 6.33 -10.34 -11.24
C ALA A 124 7.24 -9.25 -11.82
N GLY A 125 6.87 -8.69 -12.99
CA GLY A 125 7.66 -7.71 -13.71
C GLY A 125 6.83 -6.57 -14.30
N GLY A 126 7.51 -5.59 -14.89
CA GLY A 126 6.91 -4.41 -15.49
C GLY A 126 6.73 -3.28 -14.48
N ARG A 127 5.56 -2.66 -14.48
CA ARG A 127 5.16 -1.69 -13.45
C ARG A 127 4.35 -2.40 -12.36
N LEU A 128 4.83 -2.31 -11.13
CA LEU A 128 4.23 -3.01 -10.00
C LEU A 128 3.76 -2.02 -8.94
N ALA A 129 2.52 -2.22 -8.50
CA ALA A 129 1.97 -1.59 -7.31
C ALA A 129 1.95 -2.61 -6.17
N VAL A 130 2.96 -2.59 -5.30
CA VAL A 130 3.03 -3.50 -4.14
C VAL A 130 2.13 -3.03 -3.01
N ALA A 131 1.51 -3.99 -2.32
CA ALA A 131 0.42 -3.75 -1.37
C ALA A 131 0.84 -2.87 -0.19
N GLU A 132 2.00 -3.13 0.41
CA GLU A 132 2.48 -2.40 1.58
C GLU A 132 2.78 -0.93 1.28
N VAL A 133 3.25 -0.61 0.07
CA VAL A 133 3.54 0.79 -0.31
C VAL A 133 2.25 1.59 -0.42
N GLN A 134 1.16 0.99 -0.91
CA GLN A 134 -0.15 1.66 -0.92
C GLN A 134 -0.66 1.86 0.51
N ALA A 135 -0.39 0.89 1.38
CA ALA A 135 -0.72 0.98 2.80
C ALA A 135 0.09 2.07 3.53
N TYR A 136 1.37 2.26 3.18
CA TYR A 136 2.16 3.37 3.68
C TYR A 136 1.65 4.72 3.19
N ALA A 137 1.23 4.81 1.92
CA ALA A 137 0.60 6.02 1.39
C ALA A 137 -0.68 6.37 2.15
N TYR A 138 -1.51 5.36 2.43
CA TYR A 138 -2.69 5.53 3.31
C TYR A 138 -2.31 6.05 4.71
N ALA A 139 -1.31 5.42 5.36
CA ALA A 139 -0.85 5.87 6.67
C ALA A 139 -0.31 7.30 6.64
N ALA A 140 0.44 7.67 5.60
CA ALA A 140 0.98 9.02 5.41
C ALA A 140 -0.14 10.05 5.23
N LEU A 141 -1.17 9.74 4.44
CA LEU A 141 -2.35 10.61 4.27
C LEU A 141 -3.06 10.83 5.61
N ARG A 142 -3.35 9.75 6.36
CA ARG A 142 -4.04 9.83 7.66
C ARG A 142 -3.20 10.54 8.73
N GLY A 143 -1.90 10.25 8.77
CA GLY A 143 -0.96 10.90 9.68
C GLY A 143 -0.85 12.41 9.39
N THR A 144 -0.69 12.78 8.12
CA THR A 144 -0.62 14.17 7.69
C THR A 144 -1.94 14.91 7.95
N ALA A 145 -3.09 14.26 7.72
CA ALA A 145 -4.38 14.84 8.07
C ALA A 145 -4.48 15.16 9.57
N GLY A 146 -3.97 14.28 10.43
CA GLY A 146 -3.87 14.52 11.87
C GLY A 146 -2.99 15.71 12.23
N ILE A 147 -1.85 15.87 11.56
CA ILE A 147 -0.94 17.02 11.74
C ILE A 147 -1.62 18.30 11.25
N ALA A 148 -2.19 18.31 10.03
CA ALA A 148 -2.86 19.46 9.45
C ALA A 148 -3.97 19.99 10.35
N ARG A 149 -4.79 19.08 10.90
CA ARG A 149 -5.88 19.44 11.80
C ARG A 149 -5.41 19.98 13.15
N ARG A 150 -4.42 19.35 13.77
CA ARG A 150 -4.05 19.62 15.18
C ARG A 150 -2.93 20.64 15.35
N VAL A 151 -2.01 20.71 14.38
CA VAL A 151 -0.79 21.51 14.46
C VAL A 151 -0.87 22.72 13.54
N TRP A 152 -1.35 22.55 12.30
CA TRP A 152 -1.40 23.64 11.32
C TRP A 152 -2.71 24.44 11.36
N GLY A 153 -3.77 23.87 11.95
CA GLY A 153 -5.11 24.48 11.93
C GLY A 153 -5.77 24.48 10.54
N ASP A 154 -5.24 23.71 9.58
CA ASP A 154 -5.78 23.60 8.22
C ASP A 154 -6.75 22.42 8.13
N HIS A 155 -7.98 22.67 8.60
CA HIS A 155 -9.05 21.68 8.58
C HIS A 155 -9.46 21.29 7.15
N ALA A 156 -9.46 22.23 6.21
CA ALA A 156 -9.84 21.97 4.83
C ALA A 156 -8.86 21.01 4.13
N TYR A 157 -7.56 21.17 4.38
CA TYR A 157 -6.55 20.24 3.89
C TYR A 157 -6.65 18.87 4.58
N ALA A 158 -6.83 18.85 5.90
CA ALA A 158 -7.02 17.60 6.64
C ALA A 158 -8.20 16.79 6.06
N ASP A 159 -9.33 17.43 5.80
CA ASP A 159 -10.51 16.78 5.24
C ASP A 159 -10.28 16.29 3.80
N ARG A 160 -9.47 17.02 3.01
CA ARG A 160 -9.06 16.56 1.69
C ARG A 160 -8.21 15.29 1.78
N LEU A 161 -7.21 15.25 2.67
CA LEU A 161 -6.36 14.08 2.89
C LEU A 161 -7.17 12.87 3.40
N ASP A 162 -8.13 13.11 4.30
CA ASP A 162 -9.01 12.06 4.81
C ASP A 162 -9.92 11.47 3.72
N ARG A 163 -10.46 12.31 2.83
CA ARG A 163 -11.20 11.84 1.65
C ARG A 163 -10.30 11.01 0.73
N THR A 164 -9.09 11.49 0.42
CA THR A 164 -8.13 10.74 -0.41
C THR A 164 -7.77 9.40 0.20
N ALA A 165 -7.54 9.33 1.52
CA ALA A 165 -7.25 8.08 2.22
C ALA A 165 -8.44 7.10 2.19
N THR A 166 -9.67 7.63 2.32
CA THR A 166 -10.90 6.84 2.24
C THR A 166 -11.08 6.25 0.83
N ASP A 167 -10.86 7.05 -0.21
CA ASP A 167 -10.95 6.60 -1.60
C ASP A 167 -9.86 5.58 -1.93
N LEU A 168 -8.61 5.78 -1.45
CA LEU A 168 -7.52 4.82 -1.60
C LEU A 168 -7.89 3.48 -0.97
N ARG A 169 -8.38 3.49 0.28
CA ARG A 169 -8.82 2.28 0.98
C ARG A 169 -9.91 1.53 0.20
N ALA A 170 -10.94 2.24 -0.24
CA ALA A 170 -12.04 1.63 -0.99
C ALA A 170 -11.57 0.98 -2.30
N ARG A 171 -10.62 1.61 -3.01
CA ARG A 171 -9.98 1.02 -4.20
C ARG A 171 -9.12 -0.19 -3.85
N PHE A 172 -8.34 -0.10 -2.77
CA PHE A 172 -7.41 -1.16 -2.36
C PHE A 172 -8.18 -2.42 -2.05
N VAL A 173 -9.23 -2.30 -1.24
CA VAL A 173 -10.10 -3.44 -0.88
C VAL A 173 -10.75 -4.08 -2.12
N ARG A 174 -11.08 -3.30 -3.14
CA ARG A 174 -11.66 -3.84 -4.38
C ARG A 174 -10.62 -4.55 -5.26
N GLU A 175 -9.42 -4.00 -5.37
CA GLU A 175 -8.44 -4.43 -6.39
C GLU A 175 -7.36 -5.38 -5.83
N PHE A 176 -7.00 -5.26 -4.55
CA PHE A 176 -5.97 -6.09 -3.90
C PHE A 176 -6.55 -7.27 -3.10
N TRP A 177 -7.86 -7.41 -2.98
CA TRP A 177 -8.45 -8.52 -2.22
C TRP A 177 -8.52 -9.80 -3.06
N LEU A 178 -7.93 -10.88 -2.54
CA LEU A 178 -7.99 -12.22 -3.13
C LEU A 178 -9.19 -12.96 -2.54
N ASP A 179 -10.34 -12.93 -3.22
CA ASP A 179 -11.58 -13.53 -2.71
C ASP A 179 -11.44 -15.03 -2.40
N ARG A 180 -10.66 -15.76 -3.20
CA ARG A 180 -10.42 -17.20 -3.01
C ARG A 180 -9.68 -17.51 -1.70
N ASP A 181 -8.77 -16.63 -1.31
CA ASP A 181 -7.84 -16.87 -0.20
C ASP A 181 -8.23 -16.09 1.07
N ASP A 182 -9.25 -15.21 1.00
CA ASP A 182 -9.58 -14.26 2.05
C ASP A 182 -8.35 -13.45 2.52
N PHE A 183 -7.54 -13.02 1.55
CA PHE A 183 -6.23 -12.45 1.82
C PHE A 183 -5.89 -11.28 0.89
N VAL A 184 -4.79 -10.60 1.17
CA VAL A 184 -4.30 -9.47 0.38
C VAL A 184 -3.32 -9.96 -0.69
N ALA A 185 -3.55 -9.57 -1.95
CA ALA A 185 -2.62 -9.74 -3.05
C ALA A 185 -1.30 -9.02 -2.75
N LEU A 186 -0.18 -9.64 -3.12
CA LEU A 186 1.14 -9.07 -2.87
C LEU A 186 1.36 -7.77 -3.66
N ALA A 187 0.87 -7.72 -4.89
CA ALA A 187 0.96 -6.57 -5.78
C ALA A 187 -0.13 -6.59 -6.86
N LEU A 188 -0.24 -5.49 -7.60
CA LEU A 188 -0.88 -5.43 -8.91
C LEU A 188 0.14 -5.18 -10.00
N THR A 189 -0.03 -5.86 -11.14
CA THR A 189 0.71 -5.58 -12.38
C THR A 189 0.05 -4.45 -13.16
N GLU A 190 0.73 -3.94 -14.18
CA GLU A 190 0.25 -2.86 -15.05
C GLU A 190 -1.09 -3.18 -15.74
N ASP A 191 -1.30 -4.44 -16.12
CA ASP A 191 -2.54 -4.95 -16.72
C ASP A 191 -3.62 -5.29 -15.69
N GLY A 192 -3.40 -4.96 -14.41
CA GLY A 192 -4.37 -5.11 -13.32
C GLY A 192 -4.47 -6.53 -12.76
N ARG A 193 -3.57 -7.45 -13.12
CA ARG A 193 -3.55 -8.79 -12.52
C ARG A 193 -3.06 -8.72 -11.09
N GLN A 194 -3.69 -9.52 -10.23
CA GLN A 194 -3.28 -9.70 -8.84
C GLN A 194 -2.09 -10.66 -8.77
N VAL A 195 -0.99 -10.22 -8.17
CA VAL A 195 0.13 -11.09 -7.80
C VAL A 195 -0.28 -11.86 -6.55
N ASP A 196 -0.63 -13.14 -6.74
CA ASP A 196 -1.45 -13.94 -5.84
C ASP A 196 -0.68 -14.75 -4.79
N ALA A 197 0.64 -14.56 -4.68
CA ALA A 197 1.41 -15.18 -3.61
C ALA A 197 0.99 -14.62 -2.25
N LEU A 198 0.64 -15.51 -1.32
CA LEU A 198 0.32 -15.13 0.05
C LEU A 198 1.63 -14.81 0.78
N ALA A 199 1.77 -13.56 1.21
CA ALA A 199 3.03 -13.00 1.68
C ALA A 199 2.86 -12.12 2.93
N SER A 200 3.94 -12.00 3.71
CA SER A 200 3.97 -11.23 4.96
C SER A 200 3.74 -9.72 4.80
N ASN A 201 3.82 -9.19 3.58
CA ASN A 201 3.47 -7.81 3.24
C ASN A 201 2.07 -7.44 3.74
N ALA A 202 1.14 -8.40 3.82
CA ALA A 202 -0.17 -8.20 4.41
C ALA A 202 -0.12 -7.72 5.87
N GLY A 203 0.92 -8.09 6.64
CA GLY A 203 1.17 -7.59 8.00
C GLY A 203 1.46 -6.09 8.04
N HIS A 204 2.11 -5.54 7.03
CA HIS A 204 2.32 -4.10 6.90
C HIS A 204 1.01 -3.38 6.59
N VAL A 205 0.13 -4.01 5.79
CA VAL A 205 -1.22 -3.51 5.53
C VAL A 205 -2.08 -3.49 6.81
N LEU A 206 -1.95 -4.52 7.66
CA LEU A 206 -2.57 -4.52 8.99
C LEU A 206 -2.03 -3.39 9.86
N TRP A 207 -0.70 -3.25 9.92
CA TRP A 207 -0.01 -2.27 10.75
C TRP A 207 -0.43 -0.83 10.46
N THR A 208 -0.65 -0.48 9.20
CA THR A 208 -1.12 0.87 8.82
C THR A 208 -2.60 1.13 9.16
N GLY A 209 -3.38 0.08 9.43
CA GLY A 209 -4.82 0.17 9.62
C GLY A 209 -5.60 0.38 8.33
N LEU A 210 -5.06 0.01 7.17
CA LEU A 210 -5.75 0.17 5.90
C LEU A 210 -6.98 -0.76 5.81
N LEU A 211 -6.89 -2.01 6.27
CA LEU A 211 -8.01 -2.96 6.21
C LEU A 211 -9.12 -2.64 7.22
N ASP A 212 -10.32 -3.15 6.95
CA ASP A 212 -11.43 -3.19 7.93
C ASP A 212 -11.25 -4.32 8.94
N ASP A 213 -11.98 -4.26 10.05
CA ASP A 213 -11.78 -5.17 11.18
C ASP A 213 -12.04 -6.63 10.79
N ASP A 214 -13.05 -6.91 9.95
CA ASP A 214 -13.38 -8.27 9.51
C ASP A 214 -12.29 -8.88 8.60
N ARG A 215 -11.85 -8.15 7.57
CA ARG A 215 -10.75 -8.58 6.68
C ARG A 215 -9.44 -8.61 7.44
N ALA A 216 -9.18 -7.63 8.30
CA ALA A 216 -8.00 -7.58 9.15
C ALA A 216 -7.94 -8.80 10.08
N THR A 217 -9.08 -9.21 10.65
CA THR A 217 -9.18 -10.42 11.47
C THR A 217 -8.84 -11.66 10.66
N ARG A 218 -9.38 -11.81 9.43
CA ARG A 218 -9.08 -12.96 8.56
C ARG A 218 -7.61 -13.03 8.19
N VAL A 219 -7.04 -11.91 7.72
CA VAL A 219 -5.61 -11.79 7.37
C VAL A 219 -4.72 -12.06 8.58
N GLY A 220 -5.05 -11.46 9.73
CA GLY A 220 -4.26 -11.60 10.95
C GLY A 220 -4.24 -13.02 11.49
N ARG A 221 -5.39 -13.70 11.54
CA ARG A 221 -5.48 -15.12 11.92
C ARG A 221 -4.70 -16.01 10.96
N ARG A 222 -4.70 -15.70 9.67
CA ARG A 222 -3.90 -16.45 8.69
C ARG A 222 -2.41 -16.25 8.90
N LEU A 223 -1.94 -15.02 9.16
CA LEU A 223 -0.54 -14.73 9.48
C LEU A 223 -0.06 -15.45 10.76
N ALA A 224 -0.95 -15.67 11.73
CA ALA A 224 -0.66 -16.45 12.93
C ALA A 224 -0.74 -17.98 12.71
N GLY A 225 -1.23 -18.42 11.55
CA GLY A 225 -1.34 -19.81 11.17
C GLY A 225 0.01 -20.46 10.84
N PRO A 226 0.05 -21.81 10.78
CA PRO A 226 1.29 -22.57 10.65
C PRO A 226 1.99 -22.41 9.29
N ASP A 227 1.31 -21.91 8.27
CA ASP A 227 1.90 -21.61 6.96
C ASP A 227 2.74 -20.33 6.99
N PHE A 228 2.38 -19.34 7.80
CA PHE A 228 3.16 -18.12 8.01
C PHE A 228 4.03 -18.19 9.26
N PHE A 229 3.47 -18.47 10.43
CA PHE A 229 4.20 -18.51 11.68
C PHE A 229 4.97 -19.83 11.81
N SER A 230 6.30 -19.74 11.84
CA SER A 230 7.19 -20.90 11.94
C SER A 230 7.40 -21.43 13.37
N GLY A 231 6.80 -20.79 14.38
CA GLY A 231 7.17 -20.97 15.78
C GLY A 231 8.33 -20.08 16.22
N TRP A 232 9.04 -19.45 15.27
CA TRP A 232 10.13 -18.49 15.51
C TRP A 232 9.79 -17.07 15.03
N GLY A 233 9.01 -16.95 13.96
CA GLY A 233 8.57 -15.66 13.41
C GLY A 233 7.77 -15.87 12.13
N ILE A 234 7.50 -14.79 11.40
CA ILE A 234 6.68 -14.83 10.19
C ILE A 234 7.54 -15.11 8.96
N ARG A 235 7.18 -16.16 8.22
CA ARG A 235 7.76 -16.47 6.91
C ARG A 235 7.31 -15.42 5.90
N THR A 236 8.26 -14.97 5.08
CA THR A 236 8.01 -13.95 4.05
C THR A 236 6.96 -14.36 3.00
N VAL A 237 6.86 -15.65 2.70
CA VAL A 237 5.83 -16.27 1.85
C VAL A 237 5.28 -17.48 2.60
N ALA A 238 3.97 -17.68 2.58
CA ALA A 238 3.35 -18.82 3.27
C ALA A 238 3.87 -20.15 2.73
N ALA A 239 4.22 -21.06 3.65
CA ALA A 239 4.67 -22.41 3.35
C ALA A 239 3.59 -23.20 2.59
N GLY A 240 4.04 -24.12 1.72
CA GLY A 240 3.17 -24.93 0.88
C GLY A 240 2.82 -24.30 -0.48
N GLN A 241 3.20 -23.04 -0.72
CA GLN A 241 3.15 -22.45 -2.07
C GLN A 241 4.39 -22.85 -2.88
N PRO A 242 4.29 -23.06 -4.20
CA PRO A 242 5.47 -23.31 -5.06
C PRO A 242 6.54 -22.21 -4.98
N ALA A 243 6.15 -20.96 -4.70
CA ALA A 243 7.07 -19.84 -4.47
C ALA A 243 7.89 -19.96 -3.17
N TYR A 244 7.47 -20.79 -2.22
CA TYR A 244 8.10 -20.90 -0.90
C TYR A 244 9.39 -21.72 -0.94
N HIS A 245 10.45 -21.17 -0.34
CA HIS A 245 11.67 -21.90 -0.06
C HIS A 245 12.27 -21.46 1.29
N PRO A 246 12.50 -22.36 2.26
CA PRO A 246 12.85 -21.99 3.65
C PRO A 246 14.15 -21.19 3.76
N VAL A 247 15.10 -21.41 2.85
CA VAL A 247 16.38 -20.66 2.80
C VAL A 247 16.40 -19.58 1.71
N SER A 248 15.23 -19.12 1.23
CA SER A 248 15.15 -17.95 0.34
C SER A 248 15.09 -16.66 1.14
N TYR A 249 15.82 -15.65 0.68
CA TYR A 249 15.93 -14.34 1.33
C TYR A 249 14.56 -13.63 1.50
N HIS A 250 13.72 -13.61 0.46
CA HIS A 250 12.39 -12.94 0.49
C HIS A 250 11.20 -13.84 0.12
N THR A 251 11.44 -15.12 -0.17
CA THR A 251 10.37 -16.09 -0.50
C THR A 251 10.33 -17.28 0.44
N GLY A 252 10.70 -17.09 1.71
CA GLY A 252 10.47 -18.09 2.75
C GLY A 252 11.21 -17.84 4.05
N GLY A 253 12.32 -17.09 4.03
CA GLY A 253 13.03 -16.66 5.23
C GLY A 253 12.16 -15.83 6.18
N VAL A 254 12.62 -15.70 7.41
CA VAL A 254 11.97 -14.97 8.49
C VAL A 254 12.80 -13.75 8.86
N TRP A 255 12.16 -12.59 8.80
CA TRP A 255 12.77 -11.30 9.11
C TRP A 255 12.26 -10.78 10.45
N PRO A 256 13.13 -10.48 11.43
CA PRO A 256 12.70 -9.98 12.74
C PRO A 256 11.90 -8.68 12.67
N HIS A 257 12.30 -7.74 11.80
CA HIS A 257 11.60 -6.47 11.66
C HIS A 257 10.19 -6.66 11.07
N ASP A 258 10.06 -7.48 10.03
CA ASP A 258 8.78 -7.83 9.39
C ASP A 258 7.85 -8.54 10.39
N THR A 259 8.39 -9.48 11.16
CA THR A 259 7.65 -10.16 12.23
C THR A 259 7.13 -9.18 13.29
N ALA A 260 7.96 -8.21 13.71
CA ALA A 260 7.54 -7.19 14.69
C ALA A 260 6.47 -6.24 14.13
N ILE A 261 6.52 -5.92 12.84
CA ILE A 261 5.47 -5.15 12.14
C ILE A 261 4.16 -5.93 12.10
N VAL A 262 4.20 -7.23 11.79
CA VAL A 262 3.02 -8.11 11.84
C VAL A 262 2.42 -8.11 13.25
N VAL A 263 3.23 -8.28 14.30
CA VAL A 263 2.77 -8.23 15.71
C VAL A 263 2.06 -6.90 16.01
N ALA A 264 2.64 -5.77 15.59
CA ALA A 264 2.04 -4.46 15.77
C ALA A 264 0.72 -4.31 14.99
N GLY A 265 0.62 -4.88 13.79
CA GLY A 265 -0.62 -4.95 13.03
C GLY A 265 -1.69 -5.78 13.71
N LEU A 266 -1.36 -6.97 14.20
CA LEU A 266 -2.29 -7.84 14.94
C LEU A 266 -2.85 -7.13 16.18
N ALA A 267 -1.97 -6.55 16.99
CA ALA A 267 -2.37 -5.82 18.19
C ALA A 267 -3.27 -4.62 17.88
N ARG A 268 -3.01 -3.89 16.78
CA ARG A 268 -3.86 -2.78 16.33
C ARG A 268 -5.30 -3.19 16.05
N HIS A 269 -5.51 -4.42 15.60
CA HIS A 269 -6.82 -4.97 15.24
C HIS A 269 -7.39 -5.90 16.33
N GLY A 270 -6.91 -5.80 17.57
CA GLY A 270 -7.44 -6.56 18.71
C GLY A 270 -7.04 -8.04 18.77
N LEU A 271 -6.18 -8.50 17.87
CA LEU A 271 -5.67 -9.88 17.83
C LEU A 271 -4.48 -10.05 18.80
N HIS A 272 -4.73 -9.74 20.07
CA HIS A 272 -3.68 -9.66 21.09
C HIS A 272 -3.05 -11.02 21.41
N ALA A 273 -3.83 -12.11 21.42
CA ALA A 273 -3.33 -13.44 21.70
C ALA A 273 -2.39 -13.95 20.60
N GLU A 274 -2.76 -13.70 19.33
CA GLU A 274 -1.92 -13.99 18.17
C GLU A 274 -0.64 -13.14 18.18
N ALA A 275 -0.77 -11.84 18.46
CA ALA A 275 0.36 -10.92 18.58
C ALA A 275 1.35 -11.39 19.65
N GLU A 276 0.86 -11.78 20.82
CA GLU A 276 1.68 -12.27 21.93
C GLU A 276 2.38 -13.59 21.58
N THR A 277 1.67 -14.51 20.92
CA THR A 277 2.21 -15.80 20.48
C THR A 277 3.41 -15.62 19.54
N ILE A 278 3.25 -14.77 18.52
CA ILE A 278 4.32 -14.50 17.55
C ILE A 278 5.48 -13.75 18.22
N ALA A 279 5.20 -12.78 19.09
CA ALA A 279 6.24 -12.05 19.83
C ALA A 279 7.07 -12.98 20.72
N ARG A 280 6.45 -13.92 21.42
CA ARG A 280 7.15 -14.94 22.21
C ARG A 280 8.03 -15.83 21.34
N GLY A 281 7.56 -16.20 20.14
CA GLY A 281 8.37 -16.94 19.16
C GLY A 281 9.64 -16.18 18.76
N LEU A 282 9.51 -14.88 18.45
CA LEU A 282 10.65 -14.05 18.05
C LEU A 282 11.64 -13.81 19.20
N LEU A 283 11.14 -13.61 20.43
CA LEU A 283 11.99 -13.50 21.62
C LEU A 283 12.72 -14.82 21.93
N ALA A 284 12.06 -15.96 21.74
CA ALA A 284 12.71 -17.27 21.84
C ALA A 284 13.81 -17.44 20.79
N ALA A 285 13.57 -17.00 19.55
CA ALA A 285 14.61 -16.99 18.51
C ALA A 285 15.81 -16.10 18.90
N ALA A 286 15.57 -14.94 19.50
CA ALA A 286 16.62 -14.05 19.99
C ALA A 286 17.50 -14.71 21.06
N ALA A 287 16.93 -15.52 21.96
CA ALA A 287 17.68 -16.23 22.99
C ALA A 287 18.72 -17.20 22.40
N HIS A 288 18.44 -17.83 21.27
CA HIS A 288 19.39 -18.67 20.53
C HIS A 288 20.49 -17.89 19.81
N GLN A 289 20.32 -16.58 19.65
CA GLN A 289 21.24 -15.69 18.94
C GLN A 289 21.95 -14.70 19.89
N ARG A 290 22.14 -15.09 21.17
CA ARG A 290 22.73 -14.23 22.22
C ARG A 290 22.02 -12.87 22.34
N TYR A 291 20.70 -12.85 22.15
CA TYR A 291 19.85 -11.67 22.14
C TYR A 291 20.22 -10.63 21.07
N ARG A 292 20.83 -11.08 19.96
CA ARG A 292 21.10 -10.28 18.77
C ARG A 292 20.38 -10.90 17.59
N LEU A 293 19.17 -10.41 17.33
CA LEU A 293 18.39 -10.87 16.19
C LEU A 293 19.14 -10.55 14.88
N PRO A 294 19.34 -11.54 14.00
CA PRO A 294 20.01 -11.33 12.72
C PRO A 294 19.11 -10.59 11.74
N GLU A 295 19.65 -10.17 10.60
CA GLU A 295 18.88 -9.67 9.46
C GLU A 295 17.71 -10.57 9.10
N VAL A 296 18.02 -11.85 8.89
CA VAL A 296 17.13 -12.88 8.39
C VAL A 296 17.63 -14.23 8.89
N PHE A 297 16.72 -15.15 9.16
CA PHE A 297 17.03 -16.55 9.38
C PHE A 297 16.10 -17.44 8.54
N ALA A 298 16.46 -18.71 8.37
CA ALA A 298 15.70 -19.59 7.51
C ALA A 298 14.30 -19.88 8.09
N GLY A 299 13.31 -20.00 7.22
CA GLY A 299 11.90 -20.17 7.58
C GLY A 299 11.47 -21.60 7.88
N PHE A 300 12.37 -22.48 8.31
CA PHE A 300 11.98 -23.81 8.76
C PHE A 300 11.06 -23.73 9.99
N GLY A 301 10.11 -24.66 10.09
CA GLY A 301 9.28 -24.80 11.27
C GLY A 301 10.09 -25.19 12.51
N ARG A 302 9.62 -24.76 13.69
CA ARG A 302 10.20 -25.15 14.98
C ARG A 302 10.04 -26.65 15.28
N ASP A 303 9.02 -27.26 14.71
CA ASP A 303 8.76 -28.70 14.69
C ASP A 303 9.76 -29.48 13.83
N GLU A 304 10.25 -28.88 12.74
CA GLU A 304 11.31 -29.45 11.90
C GLU A 304 12.70 -29.25 12.51
N HIS A 305 12.95 -28.04 13.04
CA HIS A 305 14.23 -27.64 13.62
C HIS A 305 14.04 -26.95 14.97
N PRO A 306 14.50 -27.54 16.09
CA PRO A 306 14.26 -27.03 17.45
C PRO A 306 15.08 -25.77 17.79
N VAL A 307 15.89 -25.27 16.85
CA VAL A 307 16.68 -24.04 16.94
C VAL A 307 16.50 -23.27 15.63
N PRO A 308 16.41 -21.91 15.63
CA PRO A 308 16.35 -21.14 14.39
C PRO A 308 17.57 -21.41 13.50
N VAL A 309 17.32 -21.87 12.28
CA VAL A 309 18.38 -22.22 11.32
C VAL A 309 18.99 -20.92 10.75
N PRO A 310 20.31 -20.70 10.89
CA PRO A 310 20.96 -19.50 10.37
C PRO A 310 20.83 -19.37 8.84
N TYR A 311 20.76 -18.13 8.36
CA TYR A 311 20.87 -17.84 6.93
C TYR A 311 22.33 -17.53 6.54
N PRO A 312 22.93 -18.21 5.54
CA PRO A 312 24.38 -18.17 5.28
C PRO A 312 25.03 -16.79 5.03
N HIS A 313 24.26 -15.79 4.59
CA HIS A 313 24.78 -14.44 4.28
C HIS A 313 24.12 -13.33 5.11
N SER A 314 23.47 -13.69 6.21
CA SER A 314 22.75 -12.72 7.03
C SER A 314 23.71 -11.82 7.79
N CYS A 315 23.44 -10.52 7.80
CA CYS A 315 24.09 -9.62 8.73
C CYS A 315 23.71 -9.97 10.19
N SER A 316 24.73 -10.23 11.02
CA SER A 316 24.53 -10.63 12.42
C SER A 316 23.98 -9.50 13.32
N ILE A 317 24.16 -8.23 12.91
CA ILE A 317 23.64 -7.06 13.62
C ILE A 317 23.20 -6.03 12.57
N GLN A 318 21.88 -5.91 12.38
CA GLN A 318 21.33 -4.96 11.43
C GLN A 318 20.32 -4.02 12.10
N ALA A 319 20.32 -2.76 11.67
CA ALA A 319 19.59 -1.69 12.35
C ALA A 319 18.09 -1.99 12.50
N TRP A 320 17.42 -2.48 11.44
CA TRP A 320 15.99 -2.81 11.51
C TRP A 320 15.68 -4.00 12.43
N ALA A 321 16.60 -4.96 12.57
CA ALA A 321 16.43 -6.13 13.41
C ALA A 321 16.63 -5.76 14.88
N ALA A 322 17.57 -4.85 15.15
CA ALA A 322 17.75 -4.25 16.48
C ALA A 322 16.56 -3.40 16.92
N ALA A 323 15.80 -2.82 15.99
CA ALA A 323 14.57 -2.07 16.30
C ALA A 323 13.37 -2.97 16.63
N ALA A 324 13.38 -4.23 16.18
CA ALA A 324 12.25 -5.15 16.35
C ALA A 324 11.84 -5.35 17.83
N PRO A 325 12.75 -5.63 18.79
CA PRO A 325 12.38 -5.76 20.21
C PRO A 325 11.79 -4.48 20.81
N LEU A 326 12.21 -3.30 20.35
CA LEU A 326 11.68 -2.02 20.82
C LEU A 326 10.23 -1.83 20.35
N LEU A 327 9.93 -2.20 19.10
CA LEU A 327 8.56 -2.21 18.60
C LEU A 327 7.70 -3.23 19.36
N LEU A 328 8.19 -4.45 19.60
CA LEU A 328 7.48 -5.45 20.39
C LEU A 328 7.13 -4.92 21.79
N ARG A 329 8.11 -4.33 22.49
CA ARG A 329 7.90 -3.75 23.82
C ARG A 329 6.83 -2.65 23.77
N ARG A 330 6.91 -1.72 22.82
CA ARG A 330 5.90 -0.66 22.67
C ARG A 330 4.51 -1.25 22.47
N THR A 331 4.38 -2.20 21.55
CA THR A 331 3.09 -2.82 21.19
C THR A 331 2.49 -3.56 22.38
N LEU A 332 3.26 -4.42 23.04
CA LEU A 332 2.76 -5.28 24.13
C LEU A 332 2.46 -4.50 25.43
N HIS A 333 3.14 -3.38 25.67
CA HIS A 333 2.82 -2.51 26.80
C HIS A 333 1.51 -1.75 26.58
N THR A 334 1.20 -1.32 25.35
CA THR A 334 -0.07 -0.62 25.05
C THR A 334 -1.29 -1.52 25.05
N THR A 335 -1.11 -2.85 25.06
CA THR A 335 -2.20 -3.83 25.10
C THR A 335 -2.52 -4.34 26.51
N GLN A 336 -1.75 -3.95 27.52
CA GLN A 336 -2.13 -4.19 28.91
C GLN A 336 -3.10 -3.08 29.33
N PRO A 337 -4.33 -3.38 29.77
CA PRO A 337 -5.14 -2.37 30.44
C PRO A 337 -4.35 -1.86 31.65
N GLU A 338 -4.29 -0.55 31.85
CA GLU A 338 -3.71 -0.01 33.09
C GLU A 338 -4.46 -0.65 34.26
N ASP A 339 -3.74 -1.43 35.06
CA ASP A 339 -4.24 -1.93 36.32
C ASP A 339 -4.25 -0.72 37.28
N PRO A 340 -5.42 -0.20 37.70
CA PRO A 340 -5.47 0.94 38.60
C PRO A 340 -5.19 0.39 40.00
N THR A 341 -3.93 0.04 40.27
CA THR A 341 -3.53 -0.23 41.64
C THR A 341 -3.39 1.14 42.31
N PRO A 342 -4.19 1.48 43.33
CA PRO A 342 -3.98 2.69 44.10
C PRO A 342 -2.64 2.52 44.81
N THR A 343 -1.70 3.42 44.57
CA THR A 343 -0.57 3.61 45.46
C THR A 343 -1.12 3.94 46.85
N ALA A 344 -0.86 3.04 47.80
CA ALA A 344 -1.12 3.25 49.22
C ALA A 344 -0.16 4.26 49.85
#